data_AF-A0A9E4MBX5-F1
#
_entry.id   AF-A0A9E4MBX5-F1
#
_cell.length_a   1.000
_cell.length_b   1.000
_cell.length_c   1.000
_cell.angle_alpha   90.00
_cell.angle_beta   90.00
_cell.angle_gamma   90.00
#
_symmetry.space_group_name_H-M   'P 1'
#
loop_
_entity.id
_entity.type
_entity.pdbx_description
1 polymer ?
#
loop_
_entity_poly.entity_id
_entity_poly.type
_entity_poly.pdbx_seq_one_letter_code
_entity_poly.pdbx_strand_id
1 'polypeptide(L)'
;PLLILLDELFHGTNSNDRLEGAHGVLRFFIGLGAMGLITTHDLALAGLADRLAPAAVNVHFEDQFAAGEMTFDYRLRPGRATGTNALALMAAVGLDVSG
;
A
#
# COMPACT_ATOMS: atom_id res chain seq x y z
N PRO A 1 8.82 14.77 19.70
CA PRO A 1 8.01 13.81 18.91
C PRO A 1 8.19 14.03 17.41
N LEU A 2 8.46 12.96 16.65
CA LEU A 2 8.65 13.00 15.19
C LEU A 2 7.44 12.36 14.50
N LEU A 3 6.83 13.08 13.55
CA LEU A 3 5.79 12.58 12.65
C LEU A 3 6.39 12.39 11.25
N ILE A 4 6.22 11.21 10.65
CA ILE A 4 6.61 10.92 9.28
C ILE A 4 5.39 10.60 8.42
N LEU A 5 5.33 11.17 7.22
CA LEU A 5 4.32 10.87 6.20
C LEU A 5 5.09 10.65 4.90
N LEU A 6 5.14 9.41 4.44
CA LEU A 6 5.92 9.02 3.27
C LEU A 6 4.99 8.48 2.21
N ASP A 7 5.05 9.05 1.02
CA ASP A 7 4.28 8.59 -0.12
C ASP A 7 5.18 7.82 -1.07
N GLU A 8 4.81 6.57 -1.34
CA GLU A 8 5.48 5.67 -2.29
C GLU A 8 7.01 5.60 -2.12
N LEU A 9 7.40 5.04 -0.98
CA LEU A 9 8.79 4.95 -0.55
C LEU A 9 9.67 4.17 -1.54
N PHE A 10 10.64 4.87 -2.14
CA PHE A 10 11.60 4.39 -3.14
C PHE A 10 10.97 3.97 -4.49
N HIS A 11 11.29 4.74 -5.54
CA HIS A 11 10.95 4.41 -6.92
C HIS A 11 12.20 3.98 -7.71
N GLY A 12 12.06 3.00 -8.61
CA GLY A 12 13.05 2.73 -9.67
C GLY A 12 14.23 1.81 -9.34
N THR A 13 14.26 1.11 -8.21
CA THR A 13 15.29 0.12 -7.86
C THR A 13 14.82 -1.33 -8.01
N ASN A 14 15.75 -2.28 -8.01
CA ASN A 14 15.46 -3.72 -7.92
C ASN A 14 14.54 -3.99 -6.72
N SER A 15 13.49 -4.79 -6.93
CA SER A 15 12.44 -5.05 -5.93
C SER A 15 12.96 -5.55 -4.60
N ASN A 16 14.06 -6.31 -4.58
CA ASN A 16 14.67 -6.77 -3.35
C ASN A 16 15.36 -5.65 -2.57
N ASP A 17 16.14 -4.81 -3.24
CA ASP A 17 16.88 -3.71 -2.60
C ASP A 17 15.94 -2.65 -2.04
N ARG A 18 14.82 -2.40 -2.74
CA ARG A 18 13.74 -1.54 -2.25
C ARG A 18 13.17 -2.06 -0.94
N LEU A 19 12.84 -3.35 -0.87
CA LEU A 19 12.24 -3.95 0.32
C LEU A 19 13.15 -3.85 1.54
N GLU A 20 14.43 -4.22 1.38
CA GLU A 20 15.40 -4.18 2.48
C GLU A 20 15.77 -2.75 2.88
N GLY A 21 15.90 -1.83 1.91
CA GLY A 21 16.11 -0.42 2.18
C GLY A 21 14.95 0.19 2.97
N ALA A 22 13.71 -0.09 2.56
CA ALA A 22 12.51 0.38 3.24
C ALA A 22 12.39 -0.17 4.66
N HIS A 23 12.68 -1.46 4.83
CA HIS A 23 12.72 -2.10 6.14
C HIS A 23 13.75 -1.43 7.07
N GLY A 24 14.94 -1.11 6.56
CA GLY A 24 15.97 -0.38 7.30
C GLY A 24 15.52 1.02 7.75
N VAL A 25 14.96 1.80 6.84
CA VAL A 25 14.43 3.15 7.12
C VAL A 25 13.32 3.10 8.16
N LEU A 26 12.40 2.15 8.04
CA LEU A 26 11.31 1.97 8.99
C LEU A 26 11.80 1.63 10.39
N ARG A 27 12.74 0.68 10.51
CA ARG A 27 13.33 0.32 11.81
C ARG A 27 14.04 1.50 12.45
N PHE A 28 14.72 2.33 11.66
CA PHE A 28 15.37 3.55 12.16
C PHE A 28 14.35 4.50 12.78
N PHE A 29 13.24 4.81 12.08
CA PHE A 29 12.22 5.71 12.61
C PHE A 29 11.49 5.15 13.84
N ILE A 30 11.18 3.85 13.84
CA ILE A 30 10.59 3.18 15.01
C ILE A 30 11.54 3.30 16.21
N GLY A 31 12.85 3.10 16.01
CA GLY A 31 13.86 3.25 17.05
C GLY A 31 13.97 4.68 17.62
N LEU A 32 13.58 5.70 16.87
CA LEU A 32 13.48 7.09 17.33
C LEU A 32 12.16 7.40 18.05
N GLY A 33 11.25 6.42 18.18
CA GLY A 33 9.91 6.65 18.71
C GLY A 33 9.05 7.53 17.80
N ALA A 34 9.32 7.52 16.49
CA ALA A 34 8.51 8.25 15.53
C ALA A 34 7.13 7.60 15.35
N MET A 35 6.14 8.42 15.02
CA MET A 35 4.83 7.97 14.54
C MET A 35 4.68 8.34 13.07
N GLY A 36 3.91 7.59 12.29
CA GLY A 36 3.73 7.96 10.90
C GLY A 36 2.85 7.05 10.07
N LEU A 37 2.70 7.46 8.81
CA LEU A 37 1.97 6.74 7.78
C LEU A 37 2.85 6.59 6.54
N ILE A 38 2.69 5.45 5.87
CA ILE A 38 3.34 5.17 4.59
C ILE A 38 2.30 4.61 3.64
N THR A 39 2.26 5.13 2.42
CA THR A 39 1.44 4.64 1.32
C THR A 39 2.32 3.89 0.32
N THR A 40 1.77 2.82 -0.25
CA THR A 40 2.44 2.01 -1.25
C THR A 40 1.45 1.19 -2.06
N HIS A 41 1.65 1.13 -3.38
CA HIS A 41 0.99 0.14 -4.25
C HIS A 41 1.76 -1.20 -4.31
N ASP A 42 3.00 -1.24 -3.81
CA ASP A 42 3.82 -2.45 -3.77
C ASP A 42 3.35 -3.41 -2.66
N LEU A 43 2.82 -4.56 -3.06
CA LEU A 43 2.38 -5.64 -2.18
C LEU A 43 3.54 -6.24 -1.35
N ALA A 44 4.75 -6.32 -1.88
CA ALA A 44 5.90 -6.80 -1.11
C ALA A 44 6.22 -5.83 0.03
N LEU A 45 6.16 -4.52 -0.25
CA LEU A 45 6.37 -3.49 0.76
C LEU A 45 5.27 -3.48 1.82
N ALA A 46 4.01 -3.68 1.43
CA ALA A 46 2.90 -3.86 2.37
C ALA A 46 3.15 -5.06 3.31
N GLY A 47 3.80 -6.12 2.84
CA GLY A 47 4.20 -7.25 3.69
C GLY A 47 5.23 -6.92 4.79
N LEU A 48 5.90 -5.76 4.74
CA LEU A 48 6.83 -5.37 5.81
C LEU A 48 6.14 -5.10 7.15
N ALA A 49 4.88 -4.67 7.15
CA ALA A 49 4.17 -4.41 8.41
C ALA A 49 4.09 -5.67 9.27
N ASP A 50 3.97 -6.85 8.65
CA ASP A 50 3.95 -8.13 9.35
C ASP A 50 5.29 -8.43 10.05
N ARG A 51 6.41 -8.04 9.42
CA ARG A 51 7.78 -8.16 10.00
C ARG A 51 8.04 -7.15 11.11
N LEU A 52 7.33 -6.03 11.11
CA LEU A 52 7.48 -4.92 12.05
C LEU A 52 6.43 -4.94 13.16
N ALA A 53 5.52 -5.91 13.17
CA ALA A 53 4.51 -6.05 14.20
C ALA A 53 5.16 -6.21 15.60
N PRO A 54 4.59 -5.60 16.66
CA PRO A 54 3.33 -4.83 16.68
C PRO A 54 3.52 -3.32 16.38
N ALA A 55 4.73 -2.88 16.01
CA ALA A 55 5.02 -1.46 15.82
C ALA A 55 4.44 -0.86 14.54
N ALA A 56 4.08 -1.69 13.56
CA ALA A 56 3.39 -1.30 12.34
C ALA A 56 2.20 -2.23 12.06
N VAL A 57 1.18 -1.70 11.39
CA VAL A 57 -0.02 -2.44 10.96
C VAL A 57 -0.39 -2.02 9.54
N ASN A 58 -0.94 -2.96 8.77
CA ASN A 58 -1.49 -2.67 7.46
C ASN A 58 -2.92 -2.14 7.58
N VAL A 59 -3.20 -1.11 6.79
CA VAL A 59 -4.55 -0.59 6.52
C VAL A 59 -4.66 -0.24 5.05
N HIS A 60 -5.87 -0.23 4.51
CA HIS A 60 -6.11 0.13 3.11
C HIS A 60 -7.44 0.85 2.92
N PHE A 61 -7.56 1.49 1.76
CA PHE A 61 -8.83 1.92 1.18
C PHE A 61 -9.28 0.89 0.15
N GLU A 62 -10.58 0.79 -0.04
CA GLU A 62 -11.22 -0.11 -1.01
C GLU A 62 -12.05 0.72 -1.98
N ASP A 63 -12.00 0.35 -3.25
CA ASP A 63 -12.87 0.85 -4.30
C ASP A 63 -14.02 -0.13 -4.55
N GLN A 64 -15.11 0.38 -5.12
CA GLN A 64 -16.25 -0.44 -5.55
C GLN A 64 -16.58 -0.10 -6.99
N PHE A 65 -16.62 -1.13 -7.84
CA PHE A 65 -17.05 -1.00 -9.22
C PHE A 65 -18.46 -1.58 -9.39
N ALA A 66 -19.44 -0.72 -9.65
CA ALA A 66 -20.83 -1.12 -9.83
C ALA A 66 -21.48 -0.26 -10.91
N ALA A 67 -22.31 -0.88 -11.76
CA ALA A 67 -23.05 -0.22 -12.83
C ALA A 67 -22.19 0.64 -13.80
N GLY A 68 -20.93 0.25 -14.01
CA GLY A 68 -20.00 0.98 -14.88
C GLY A 68 -19.31 2.18 -14.22
N GLU A 69 -19.55 2.40 -12.92
CA GLU A 69 -18.96 3.48 -12.16
C GLU A 69 -18.05 2.96 -11.04
N MET A 70 -16.94 3.66 -10.82
CA MET A 70 -16.02 3.41 -9.71
C MET A 70 -16.31 4.40 -8.58
N THR A 71 -16.54 3.88 -7.38
CA THR A 71 -16.84 4.67 -6.18
C THR A 71 -15.87 4.35 -5.05
N PHE A 72 -15.63 5.33 -4.18
CA PHE A 72 -14.76 5.22 -3.02
C PHE A 72 -15.52 5.70 -1.79
N ASP A 73 -15.52 4.90 -0.71
CA ASP A 73 -16.14 5.32 0.55
C ASP A 73 -15.15 6.03 1.51
N TYR A 74 -13.87 6.09 1.12
CA TYR A 74 -12.78 6.71 1.86
C TYR A 74 -12.61 6.20 3.30
N ARG A 75 -12.97 4.93 3.56
CA ARG A 75 -12.80 4.31 4.88
C ARG A 75 -11.55 3.44 4.95
N LEU A 76 -10.75 3.66 5.99
CA LEU A 76 -9.63 2.80 6.33
C LEU A 76 -10.13 1.47 6.88
N ARG A 77 -9.63 0.38 6.31
CA ARG A 77 -9.92 -0.99 6.71
C ARG A 77 -8.63 -1.67 7.15
N PRO A 78 -8.67 -2.55 8.16
CA PRO A 78 -7.50 -3.30 8.59
C PRO A 78 -7.03 -4.27 7.50
N GLY A 79 -5.72 -4.54 7.48
CA GLY A 79 -5.11 -5.48 6.54
C GLY A 79 -4.73 -4.83 5.21
N ARG A 80 -4.21 -5.66 4.31
CA ARG A 80 -3.77 -5.27 2.96
C ARG A 80 -4.96 -5.25 2.01
N ALA A 81 -4.90 -4.40 0.99
CA ALA A 81 -5.90 -4.42 -0.07
C ALA A 81 -5.88 -5.78 -0.80
N THR A 82 -7.06 -6.37 -0.99
CA THR A 82 -7.24 -7.66 -1.69
C THR A 82 -8.03 -7.55 -3.00
N GLY A 83 -8.73 -6.43 -3.22
CA GLY A 83 -9.53 -6.21 -4.42
C GLY A 83 -8.72 -5.71 -5.61
N THR A 84 -9.07 -6.17 -6.82
CA THR A 84 -8.49 -5.71 -8.09
C THR A 84 -9.60 -5.22 -9.05
N ASN A 85 -10.28 -4.13 -8.68
CA ASN A 85 -11.33 -3.56 -9.54
C ASN A 85 -10.78 -2.84 -10.78
N ALA A 86 -9.47 -2.62 -10.86
CA ALA A 86 -8.82 -2.07 -12.04
C ALA A 86 -9.10 -2.90 -13.32
N LEU A 87 -9.15 -4.23 -13.23
CA LEU A 87 -9.47 -5.09 -14.37
C LEU A 87 -10.92 -4.90 -14.82
N ALA A 88 -11.87 -4.80 -13.88
CA ALA A 88 -13.27 -4.54 -14.18
C ALA A 88 -13.47 -3.16 -14.85
N LEU A 89 -12.73 -2.14 -14.37
CA LEU A 89 -12.70 -0.82 -15.00
C LEU A 89 -12.15 -0.87 -16.42
N MET A 90 -11.01 -1.56 -16.63
CA MET A 90 -10.39 -1.71 -17.95
C MET A 90 -11.33 -2.40 -18.95
N ALA A 91 -12.01 -3.47 -18.51
CA ALA A 91 -13.02 -4.15 -19.34
C ALA A 91 -14.20 -3.22 -19.69
N ALA A 92 -14.67 -2.41 -18.73
CA ALA A 92 -15.79 -1.48 -18.96
C ALA A 92 -15.45 -0.35 -19.94
N VAL A 93 -14.19 0.06 -20.05
CA VAL A 93 -13.73 1.04 -21.07
C VAL A 93 -13.38 0.38 -22.41
N GLY A 94 -13.57 -0.94 -22.55
CA GLY A 94 -13.37 -1.67 -23.80
C GLY A 94 -11.95 -2.19 -24.04
N LEU A 95 -11.10 -2.24 -23.00
CA LEU A 95 -9.78 -2.88 -23.09
C LEU A 95 -9.92 -4.39 -22.90
N ASP A 96 -9.27 -5.17 -23.78
CA ASP A 96 -9.21 -6.62 -23.62
C ASP A 96 -8.17 -6.99 -22.55
N VAL A 97 -8.67 -7.31 -21.36
CA VAL A 97 -7.86 -7.69 -20.19
C VAL A 97 -8.08 -9.15 -19.79
N SER A 98 -8.63 -9.95 -20.71
CA SER A 98 -8.89 -11.39 -20.56
C SER A 98 -7.60 -12.18 -20.81
N GLY A 99 -6.63 -12.06 -19.90
CA GLY A 99 -5.37 -12.83 -19.91
C GLY A 99 -5.44 -14.08 -19.03
#